data_AF-A0A519BH44-F1
#
_entry.id   AF-A0A519BH44-F1
#
_cell.length_a   1.000
_cell.length_b   1.000
_cell.length_c   1.000
_cell.angle_alpha   90.00
_cell.angle_beta   90.00
_cell.angle_gamma   90.00
#
_symmetry.space_group_name_H-M   'P 1'
#
loop_
_entity.id
_entity.type
_entity.pdbx_description
1 polymer ?
#
loop_
_entity_poly.entity_id
_entity_poly.type
_entity_poly.pdbx_seq_one_letter_code
_entity_poly.pdbx_strand_id
1 'polypeptide(L)'
;MKAQKLTPFGYFGGKYFMIDNLIPLFPSHKTYVEVFGGSGTILINKSPSKVEVYNDIDGELYNFFKVIADRKLFKKFQEKISLLPYSRECYYEYRDIQTDKIDKAERAVRFYYLIKSTRHSTCKYTGWKFSVEANMPKRIKSIDKLSLIHKRFSEVYIDNLDFRKLIANWDRTDTFFYLDPPYVASSRKSGGYMFEMTDKDHNDLIDILSNIKGKWLLSGYDNDIYNDRLSGFYRQDFNCFANSLRYRNKDNCPARTETVWANYDLSEQGQNLSLFTEA
;
A
#
# COMPACT_ATOMS: atom_id res chain seq x y z
N MET A 1 7.35 17.50 19.07
CA MET A 1 7.66 16.11 18.69
C MET A 1 7.31 15.93 17.22
N LYS A 2 8.20 15.37 16.38
CA LYS A 2 7.86 15.09 14.98
C LYS A 2 6.96 13.85 14.95
N ALA A 3 5.72 14.09 14.58
CA ALA A 3 4.76 13.09 14.20
C ALA A 3 5.37 11.96 13.35
N GLN A 4 5.16 10.70 13.77
CA GLN A 4 5.77 9.55 13.13
C GLN A 4 4.80 8.91 12.12
N LYS A 5 5.19 8.85 10.85
CA LYS A 5 4.48 8.08 9.83
C LYS A 5 4.71 6.58 10.03
N LEU A 6 3.68 5.78 9.82
CA LEU A 6 3.73 4.33 9.98
C LEU A 6 3.62 3.59 8.65
N THR A 7 4.30 2.44 8.57
CA THR A 7 4.12 1.47 7.50
C THR A 7 4.53 0.09 8.03
N PRO A 8 3.79 -0.99 7.72
CA PRO A 8 4.14 -2.31 8.23
C PRO A 8 5.43 -2.83 7.59
N PHE A 9 5.64 -2.54 6.31
CA PHE A 9 6.80 -2.96 5.54
C PHE A 9 7.02 -2.04 4.33
N GLY A 10 8.25 -2.02 3.83
CA GLY A 10 8.50 -1.42 2.52
C GLY A 10 7.79 -2.24 1.44
N TYR A 11 7.17 -1.57 0.48
CA TYR A 11 6.45 -2.22 -0.60
C TYR A 11 6.69 -1.49 -1.91
N PHE A 12 6.75 -2.24 -3.01
CA PHE A 12 6.94 -1.65 -4.32
C PHE A 12 5.78 -0.70 -4.65
N GLY A 13 6.10 0.51 -5.10
CA GLY A 13 5.12 1.58 -5.36
C GLY A 13 4.52 2.25 -4.11
N GLY A 14 4.93 1.86 -2.90
CA GLY A 14 4.39 2.41 -1.66
C GLY A 14 4.54 3.93 -1.53
N LYS A 15 3.45 4.60 -1.17
CA LYS A 15 3.31 6.06 -1.11
C LYS A 15 3.75 6.71 0.20
N TYR A 16 4.69 6.10 0.92
CA TYR A 16 5.14 6.59 2.24
C TYR A 16 5.67 8.03 2.19
N PHE A 17 6.43 8.38 1.15
CA PHE A 17 6.93 9.75 0.98
C PHE A 17 5.89 10.74 0.44
N MET A 18 4.81 10.23 -0.15
CA MET A 18 3.72 11.00 -0.74
C MET A 18 2.57 11.26 0.23
N ILE A 19 2.61 10.68 1.43
CA ILE A 19 1.60 10.89 2.49
C ILE A 19 1.26 12.38 2.69
N ASP A 20 2.27 13.26 2.78
CA ASP A 20 2.06 14.69 3.05
C ASP A 20 1.53 15.45 1.84
N ASN A 21 1.65 14.87 0.65
CA ASN A 21 1.16 15.45 -0.60
C ASN A 21 -0.25 14.96 -0.93
N LEU A 22 -0.56 13.68 -0.65
CA LEU A 22 -1.81 13.03 -1.04
C LEU A 22 -2.94 13.24 -0.04
N ILE A 23 -2.69 13.05 1.26
CA ILE A 23 -3.76 13.11 2.27
C ILE A 23 -4.44 14.48 2.33
N PRO A 24 -3.72 15.62 2.19
CA PRO A 24 -4.39 16.92 2.15
C PRO A 24 -5.40 17.07 1.00
N LEU A 25 -5.24 16.32 -0.10
CA LEU A 25 -6.15 16.33 -1.24
C LEU A 25 -7.42 15.51 -1.01
N PHE A 26 -7.55 14.81 0.11
CA PHE A 26 -8.71 13.96 0.36
C PHE A 26 -9.91 14.82 0.70
N PRO A 27 -11.07 14.59 0.05
CA PRO A 27 -12.26 15.39 0.31
C PRO A 27 -12.87 15.00 1.66
N SER A 28 -13.82 15.78 2.16
CA SER A 28 -14.68 15.29 3.24
C SER A 28 -15.44 14.05 2.79
N HIS A 29 -15.44 13.00 3.62
CA HIS A 29 -16.08 11.73 3.32
C HIS A 29 -16.45 10.99 4.60
N LYS A 30 -17.48 10.15 4.53
CA LYS A 30 -17.90 9.27 5.63
C LYS A 30 -17.29 7.89 5.48
N THR A 31 -17.27 7.38 4.25
CA THR A 31 -16.71 6.08 3.89
C THR A 31 -15.43 6.28 3.10
N TYR A 32 -14.35 5.62 3.51
CA TYR A 32 -13.08 5.57 2.79
C TYR A 32 -12.85 4.18 2.23
N VAL A 33 -12.48 4.08 0.96
CA VAL A 33 -12.14 2.80 0.31
C VAL A 33 -10.77 2.92 -0.34
N GLU A 34 -9.81 2.13 0.15
CA GLU A 34 -8.50 1.96 -0.46
C GLU A 34 -8.56 0.75 -1.40
N VAL A 35 -8.71 1.03 -2.70
CA VAL A 35 -9.04 0.02 -3.71
C VAL A 35 -7.88 -0.92 -4.02
N PHE A 36 -6.67 -0.37 -4.05
CA PHE A 36 -5.40 -1.06 -4.30
C PHE A 36 -4.50 -0.86 -3.08
N GLY A 37 -4.69 -1.70 -2.08
CA GLY A 37 -4.21 -1.51 -0.72
C GLY A 37 -2.70 -1.53 -0.57
N GLY A 38 -2.00 -2.42 -1.27
CA GLY A 38 -0.57 -2.61 -1.09
C GLY A 38 -0.20 -2.72 0.39
N SER A 39 0.77 -1.93 0.86
CA SER A 39 1.15 -1.89 2.28
C SER A 39 0.20 -1.10 3.20
N GLY A 40 -0.96 -0.64 2.73
CA GLY A 40 -1.96 0.10 3.50
C GLY A 40 -1.47 1.46 4.01
N THR A 41 -0.39 1.99 3.43
CA THR A 41 0.35 3.13 3.98
C THR A 41 -0.50 4.40 4.04
N ILE A 42 -1.44 4.59 3.11
CA ILE A 42 -2.32 5.76 3.13
C ILE A 42 -3.38 5.61 4.23
N LEU A 43 -4.13 4.50 4.24
CA LEU A 43 -5.14 4.19 5.27
C LEU A 43 -4.60 4.36 6.70
N ILE A 44 -3.39 3.86 6.94
CA ILE A 44 -2.75 3.91 8.26
C ILE A 44 -2.55 5.35 8.74
N ASN A 45 -2.17 6.26 7.83
CA ASN A 45 -1.73 7.61 8.19
C ASN A 45 -2.80 8.70 7.98
N LYS A 46 -3.94 8.40 7.34
CA LYS A 46 -5.08 9.33 7.28
C LYS A 46 -5.83 9.38 8.60
N SER A 47 -6.46 10.52 8.88
CA SER A 47 -7.44 10.64 9.97
C SER A 47 -8.56 9.61 9.81
N PRO A 48 -8.96 8.83 10.84
CA PRO A 48 -9.98 7.79 10.69
C PRO A 48 -11.32 8.32 10.15
N SER A 49 -11.94 7.55 9.24
CA SER A 49 -13.30 7.80 8.74
C SER A 49 -14.30 6.91 9.46
N LYS A 50 -15.60 7.23 9.37
CA LYS A 50 -16.66 6.45 10.03
C LYS A 50 -16.71 5.00 9.53
N VAL A 51 -16.45 4.80 8.25
CA VAL A 51 -16.32 3.47 7.63
C VAL A 51 -15.06 3.46 6.78
N GLU A 52 -14.27 2.41 6.90
CA GLU A 52 -13.03 2.27 6.14
C GLU A 52 -12.86 0.85 5.60
N VAL A 53 -12.41 0.77 4.35
CA VAL A 53 -12.25 -0.47 3.61
C VAL A 53 -10.84 -0.52 3.04
N TYR A 54 -10.11 -1.56 3.36
CA TYR A 54 -8.88 -1.97 2.70
C TYR A 54 -9.19 -3.11 1.74
N ASN A 55 -8.75 -3.00 0.49
CA ASN A 55 -8.84 -4.07 -0.49
C ASN A 55 -7.51 -4.25 -1.21
N ASP A 56 -7.13 -5.49 -1.48
CA ASP A 56 -6.09 -5.80 -2.46
C ASP A 56 -6.42 -7.13 -3.13
N ILE A 57 -6.04 -7.30 -4.40
CA ILE A 57 -6.25 -8.57 -5.12
C ILE A 57 -5.25 -9.64 -4.66
N ASP A 58 -4.11 -9.25 -4.10
CA ASP A 58 -3.10 -10.17 -3.57
C ASP A 58 -3.58 -10.82 -2.26
N GLY A 59 -3.86 -12.12 -2.34
CA GLY A 59 -4.30 -12.92 -1.19
C GLY A 59 -3.28 -12.98 -0.04
N GLU A 60 -1.98 -12.75 -0.28
CA GLU A 60 -0.99 -12.66 0.79
C GLU A 60 -1.15 -11.36 1.60
N LEU A 61 -1.40 -10.22 0.91
CA LEU A 61 -1.67 -8.94 1.55
C LEU A 61 -2.96 -8.99 2.35
N TYR A 62 -4.03 -9.52 1.75
CA TYR A 62 -5.29 -9.78 2.44
C TYR A 62 -5.06 -10.62 3.71
N ASN A 63 -4.37 -11.76 3.58
CA ASN A 63 -4.13 -12.64 4.73
C ASN A 63 -3.31 -11.93 5.82
N PHE A 64 -2.28 -11.16 5.44
CA PHE A 64 -1.48 -10.39 6.37
C PHE A 64 -2.35 -9.39 7.15
N PHE A 65 -3.08 -8.50 6.48
CA PHE A 65 -3.92 -7.52 7.19
C PHE A 65 -5.03 -8.17 7.99
N LYS A 66 -5.59 -9.29 7.53
CA LYS A 66 -6.58 -10.05 8.30
C LYS A 66 -5.99 -10.59 9.61
N VAL A 67 -4.76 -11.10 9.58
CA VAL A 67 -4.02 -11.53 10.78
C VAL A 67 -3.69 -10.34 11.67
N ILE A 68 -3.26 -9.21 11.09
CA ILE A 68 -2.97 -7.99 11.86
C ILE A 68 -4.23 -7.45 12.54
N ALA A 69 -5.42 -7.54 11.94
CA ALA A 69 -6.66 -7.04 12.56
C ALA A 69 -7.19 -7.95 13.68
N ASP A 70 -6.95 -9.27 13.60
CA ASP A 70 -7.41 -10.22 14.60
C ASP A 70 -6.47 -10.31 15.81
N ARG A 71 -6.96 -10.01 17.01
CA ARG A 71 -6.16 -10.00 18.25
C ARG A 71 -5.44 -11.32 18.54
N LYS A 72 -6.09 -12.48 18.30
CA LYS A 72 -5.51 -13.79 18.61
C LYS A 72 -4.45 -14.18 17.58
N LEU A 73 -4.75 -13.95 16.30
CA LEU A 73 -3.80 -14.23 15.22
C LEU A 73 -2.60 -13.28 15.28
N PHE A 74 -2.83 -12.00 15.57
CA PHE A 74 -1.76 -11.01 15.73
C PHE A 74 -0.80 -11.41 16.85
N LYS A 75 -1.31 -11.84 18.01
CA LYS A 75 -0.45 -12.33 19.10
C LYS A 75 0.43 -13.51 18.67
N LYS A 76 -0.15 -14.50 17.99
CA LYS A 76 0.62 -15.65 17.45
C LYS A 76 1.68 -15.20 16.45
N PHE A 77 1.34 -14.26 15.58
CA PHE A 77 2.27 -13.67 14.61
C PHE A 77 3.45 -12.97 15.33
N GLN A 78 3.17 -12.15 16.34
CA GLN A 78 4.20 -11.43 17.10
C GLN A 78 5.15 -12.39 17.81
N GLU A 79 4.61 -13.40 18.48
CA GLU A 79 5.39 -14.44 19.18
C GLU A 79 6.34 -15.13 18.20
N LYS A 80 5.83 -15.61 17.05
CA LYS A 80 6.67 -16.28 16.06
C LYS A 80 7.76 -15.38 15.49
N ILE A 81 7.42 -14.16 15.06
CA ILE A 81 8.42 -13.20 14.54
C ILE A 81 9.51 -12.88 15.57
N SER A 82 9.15 -12.76 16.85
CA SER A 82 10.13 -12.47 17.91
C SER A 82 11.16 -13.58 18.10
N LEU A 83 10.78 -14.83 17.84
CA LEU A 83 11.63 -16.01 18.01
C LEU A 83 12.44 -16.34 16.75
N LEU A 84 11.96 -15.96 15.56
CA LEU A 84 12.63 -16.32 14.31
C LEU A 84 14.06 -15.75 14.20
N PRO A 85 15.05 -16.56 13.80
CA PRO A 85 16.37 -16.08 13.47
C PRO A 85 16.36 -15.36 12.12
N TYR A 86 17.30 -14.43 11.93
CA TYR A 86 17.59 -13.90 10.60
C TYR A 86 18.60 -14.80 9.92
N SER A 87 18.11 -15.85 9.27
CA SER A 87 18.90 -16.94 8.70
C SER A 87 18.60 -17.13 7.22
N ARG A 88 19.62 -17.44 6.44
CA ARG A 88 19.50 -17.71 5.00
C ARG A 88 18.68 -18.98 4.78
N GLU A 89 18.91 -20.01 5.59
CA GLU A 89 18.21 -21.29 5.53
C GLU A 89 16.73 -21.08 5.86
N CYS A 90 16.42 -20.34 6.93
CA CYS A 90 15.03 -19.99 7.28
C CYS A 90 14.33 -19.21 6.15
N TYR A 91 15.06 -18.36 5.42
CA TYR A 91 14.49 -17.70 4.24
C TYR A 91 14.09 -18.69 3.15
N TYR A 92 14.94 -19.67 2.85
CA TYR A 92 14.62 -20.66 1.83
C TYR A 92 13.49 -21.60 2.27
N GLU A 93 13.47 -22.01 3.54
CA GLU A 93 12.35 -22.74 4.13
C GLU A 93 11.03 -21.99 3.95
N TYR A 94 10.98 -20.70 4.32
CA TYR A 94 9.79 -19.88 4.13
C TYR A 94 9.47 -19.59 2.67
N ARG A 95 10.47 -19.49 1.79
CA ARG A 95 10.23 -19.29 0.36
C ARG A 95 9.50 -20.50 -0.23
N ASP A 96 9.97 -21.70 0.12
CA ASP A 96 9.58 -22.95 -0.51
C ASP A 96 8.36 -23.63 0.14
N ILE A 97 7.96 -23.17 1.34
CA ILE A 97 6.75 -23.66 1.99
C ILE A 97 5.50 -23.35 1.15
N GLN A 98 4.65 -24.36 0.98
CA GLN A 98 3.37 -24.22 0.28
C GLN A 98 2.35 -23.58 1.21
N THR A 99 1.64 -22.55 0.73
CA THR A 99 0.79 -21.70 1.56
C THR A 99 -0.51 -22.36 2.01
N ASP A 100 -0.92 -23.43 1.34
CA ASP A 100 -2.06 -24.29 1.68
C ASP A 100 -1.74 -25.26 2.85
N LYS A 101 -0.45 -25.49 3.13
CA LYS A 101 0.01 -26.38 4.21
C LYS A 101 0.21 -25.69 5.56
N ILE A 102 -0.03 -24.39 5.63
CA ILE A 102 0.21 -23.58 6.83
C ILE A 102 -1.03 -22.79 7.23
N ASP A 103 -1.15 -22.51 8.53
CA ASP A 103 -2.25 -21.68 9.02
C ASP A 103 -2.07 -20.20 8.62
N LYS A 104 -3.14 -19.42 8.80
CA LYS A 104 -3.17 -17.99 8.42
C LYS A 104 -2.08 -17.17 9.11
N ALA A 105 -1.80 -17.43 10.38
CA ALA A 105 -0.80 -16.69 11.15
C ALA A 105 0.60 -17.03 10.64
N GLU A 106 0.91 -18.31 10.40
CA GLU A 106 2.17 -18.74 9.82
C GLU A 106 2.35 -18.20 8.40
N ARG A 107 1.30 -18.16 7.59
CA ARG A 107 1.32 -17.55 6.26
C ARG A 107 1.64 -16.06 6.32
N ALA A 108 1.10 -15.34 7.30
CA ALA A 108 1.44 -13.93 7.51
C ALA A 108 2.90 -13.76 7.99
N VAL A 109 3.39 -14.63 8.88
CA VAL A 109 4.79 -14.66 9.32
C VAL A 109 5.72 -14.87 8.13
N ARG A 110 5.45 -15.89 7.30
CA ARG A 110 6.14 -16.17 6.05
C ARG A 110 6.20 -14.94 5.16
N PHE A 111 5.04 -14.36 4.83
CA PHE A 111 4.93 -13.19 3.98
C PHE A 111 5.77 -12.01 4.50
N TYR A 112 5.60 -11.67 5.77
CA TYR A 112 6.31 -10.57 6.41
C TYR A 112 7.83 -10.80 6.44
N TYR A 113 8.25 -12.01 6.78
CA TYR A 113 9.66 -12.40 6.81
C TYR A 113 10.30 -12.25 5.43
N LEU A 114 9.65 -12.77 4.38
CA LEU A 114 10.13 -12.71 3.00
C LEU A 114 10.23 -11.26 2.48
N ILE A 115 9.23 -10.41 2.74
CA ILE A 115 9.28 -9.00 2.32
C ILE A 115 10.42 -8.25 3.00
N LYS A 116 10.67 -8.51 4.28
CA LYS A 116 11.72 -7.82 5.04
C LYS A 116 13.13 -8.36 4.75
N SER A 117 13.23 -9.59 4.26
CA SER A 117 14.49 -10.29 3.96
C SER A 117 14.89 -10.27 2.48
N THR A 118 14.11 -9.65 1.60
CA THR A 118 14.44 -9.46 0.19
C THR A 118 15.05 -8.08 -0.09
N ARG A 119 15.79 -7.95 -1.21
CA ARG A 119 16.55 -6.73 -1.56
C ARG A 119 15.67 -5.56 -1.98
N HIS A 120 14.52 -5.82 -2.63
CA HIS A 120 13.64 -4.77 -3.15
C HIS A 120 12.28 -4.70 -2.44
N SER A 121 12.04 -5.55 -1.44
CA SER A 121 10.73 -5.68 -0.76
C SER A 121 9.57 -5.76 -1.77
N THR A 122 9.86 -6.40 -2.90
CA THR A 122 8.92 -6.80 -3.93
C THR A 122 8.37 -8.17 -3.57
N CYS A 123 7.16 -8.48 -4.02
CA CYS A 123 6.64 -9.84 -3.91
C CYS A 123 7.38 -10.85 -4.82
N LYS A 124 8.27 -10.38 -5.73
CA LYS A 124 9.17 -11.22 -6.52
C LYS A 124 10.41 -11.61 -5.71
N TYR A 125 10.77 -12.89 -5.73
CA TYR A 125 11.92 -13.42 -4.97
C TYR A 125 13.26 -12.91 -5.54
N THR A 126 13.77 -11.81 -4.99
CA THR A 126 15.07 -11.24 -5.40
C THR A 126 16.27 -11.84 -4.65
N GLY A 127 16.07 -12.99 -3.98
CA GLY A 127 17.05 -13.65 -3.12
C GLY A 127 17.20 -13.02 -1.72
N TRP A 128 17.97 -13.72 -0.88
CA TRP A 128 18.25 -13.35 0.50
C TRP A 128 19.10 -12.07 0.62
N LYS A 129 18.67 -11.15 1.49
CA LYS A 129 19.38 -9.93 1.83
C LYS A 129 20.26 -10.14 3.04
N PHE A 130 21.55 -9.80 2.92
CA PHE A 130 22.42 -9.61 4.07
C PHE A 130 22.98 -8.18 4.05
N SER A 131 23.42 -7.71 5.21
CA SER A 131 24.06 -6.40 5.37
C SER A 131 25.21 -6.54 6.34
N VAL A 132 26.33 -5.88 6.03
CA VAL A 132 27.49 -5.75 6.94
C VAL A 132 27.41 -4.49 7.81
N GLU A 133 26.49 -3.58 7.48
CA GLU A 133 26.31 -2.29 8.16
C GLU A 133 25.06 -2.24 9.04
N ALA A 134 23.99 -2.93 8.63
CA ALA A 134 22.70 -2.87 9.30
C ALA A 134 22.40 -4.17 10.07
N ASN A 135 21.92 -4.03 11.30
CA ASN A 135 21.41 -5.15 12.10
C ASN A 135 20.04 -5.61 11.56
N MET A 136 20.07 -6.50 10.57
CA MET A 136 18.88 -7.09 9.95
C MET A 136 17.98 -7.87 10.91
N PRO A 137 18.49 -8.70 11.85
CA PRO A 137 17.66 -9.34 12.87
C PRO A 137 16.79 -8.35 13.65
N LYS A 138 17.39 -7.24 14.12
CA LYS A 138 16.66 -6.21 14.86
C LYS A 138 15.57 -5.55 14.01
N ARG A 139 15.78 -5.38 12.69
CA ARG A 139 14.79 -4.77 11.78
C ARG A 139 13.54 -5.60 11.57
N ILE A 140 13.66 -6.93 11.53
CA ILE A 140 12.50 -7.82 11.40
C ILE A 140 11.74 -7.93 12.72
N LYS A 141 12.48 -8.00 13.83
CA LYS A 141 11.91 -8.10 15.18
C LYS A 141 11.34 -6.79 15.71
N SER A 142 11.62 -5.65 15.09
CA SER A 142 11.01 -4.36 15.42
C SER A 142 9.55 -4.32 14.95
N ILE A 143 8.68 -4.90 15.77
CA ILE A 143 7.24 -5.04 15.53
C ILE A 143 6.41 -4.10 16.41
N ASP A 144 7.05 -3.22 17.20
CA ASP A 144 6.35 -2.32 18.12
C ASP A 144 5.33 -1.44 17.39
N LYS A 145 5.69 -0.99 16.19
CA LYS A 145 4.82 -0.21 15.30
C LYS A 145 3.63 -1.01 14.77
N LEU A 146 3.74 -2.34 14.70
CA LEU A 146 2.62 -3.19 14.26
C LEU A 146 1.50 -3.20 15.29
N SER A 147 1.77 -2.94 16.58
CA SER A 147 0.72 -2.82 17.60
C SER A 147 -0.20 -1.62 17.34
N LEU A 148 0.37 -0.50 16.87
CA LEU A 148 -0.41 0.68 16.47
C LEU A 148 -1.23 0.39 15.20
N ILE A 149 -0.64 -0.34 14.25
CA ILE A 149 -1.32 -0.75 13.02
C ILE A 149 -2.43 -1.77 13.32
N HIS A 150 -2.22 -2.71 14.26
CA HIS A 150 -3.26 -3.63 14.75
C HIS A 150 -4.46 -2.86 15.27
N LYS A 151 -4.24 -1.89 16.16
CA LYS A 151 -5.31 -1.03 16.68
C LYS A 151 -6.05 -0.32 15.53
N ARG A 152 -5.31 0.24 14.58
CA ARG A 152 -5.86 0.94 13.42
C ARG A 152 -6.71 0.04 12.52
N PHE A 153 -6.25 -1.16 12.22
CA PHE A 153 -6.92 -2.10 11.32
C PHE A 153 -8.02 -2.93 11.99
N SER A 154 -8.10 -2.94 13.33
CA SER A 154 -9.16 -3.64 14.04
C SER A 154 -10.57 -3.08 13.75
N GLU A 155 -10.65 -1.86 13.22
CA GLU A 155 -11.89 -1.16 12.86
C GLU A 155 -12.10 -1.05 11.33
N VAL A 156 -11.31 -1.77 10.53
CA VAL A 156 -11.29 -1.66 9.07
C VAL A 156 -11.87 -2.92 8.42
N TYR A 157 -12.72 -2.74 7.41
CA TYR A 157 -13.13 -3.84 6.53
C TYR A 157 -11.95 -4.27 5.66
N ILE A 158 -11.66 -5.56 5.60
CA ILE A 158 -10.52 -6.10 4.84
C ILE A 158 -11.09 -7.06 3.80
N ASP A 159 -11.01 -6.66 2.53
CA ASP A 159 -11.52 -7.39 1.38
C ASP A 159 -10.38 -7.88 0.46
N ASN A 160 -10.70 -8.88 -0.37
CA ASN A 160 -9.85 -9.42 -1.42
C ASN A 160 -10.67 -9.62 -2.68
N LEU A 161 -11.08 -8.49 -3.28
CA LEU A 161 -11.98 -8.43 -4.42
C LEU A 161 -11.30 -7.74 -5.61
N ASP A 162 -11.74 -8.13 -6.81
CA ASP A 162 -11.49 -7.34 -8.01
C ASP A 162 -12.08 -5.94 -7.85
N PHE A 163 -11.35 -4.92 -8.29
CA PHE A 163 -11.72 -3.52 -8.10
C PHE A 163 -13.10 -3.21 -8.70
N ARG A 164 -13.51 -3.88 -9.78
CA ARG A 164 -14.82 -3.67 -10.42
C ARG A 164 -15.96 -4.00 -9.46
N LYS A 165 -15.83 -5.13 -8.74
CA LYS A 165 -16.82 -5.57 -7.74
C LYS A 165 -16.74 -4.71 -6.48
N LEU A 166 -15.53 -4.40 -6.02
CA LEU A 166 -15.33 -3.58 -4.84
C LEU A 166 -15.99 -2.20 -4.99
N ILE A 167 -15.70 -1.50 -6.09
CA ILE A 167 -16.23 -0.15 -6.33
C ILE A 167 -17.75 -0.22 -6.43
N ALA A 168 -18.31 -1.18 -7.15
CA ALA A 168 -19.76 -1.36 -7.27
C ALA A 168 -20.46 -1.57 -5.91
N ASN A 169 -19.86 -2.35 -5.00
CA ASN A 169 -20.43 -2.61 -3.68
C ASN A 169 -20.51 -1.32 -2.82
N TRP A 170 -19.46 -0.52 -2.88
CA TRP A 170 -19.27 0.64 -1.99
C TRP A 170 -19.67 1.98 -2.59
N ASP A 171 -20.04 2.06 -3.88
CA ASP A 171 -20.35 3.34 -4.54
C ASP A 171 -21.58 4.04 -3.95
N ARG A 172 -21.33 5.09 -3.16
CA ARG A 172 -22.33 5.98 -2.56
C ARG A 172 -21.82 7.42 -2.63
N THR A 173 -22.72 8.39 -2.57
CA THR A 173 -22.38 9.83 -2.64
C THR A 173 -21.47 10.30 -1.49
N ASP A 174 -21.45 9.59 -0.36
CA ASP A 174 -20.61 9.87 0.81
C ASP A 174 -19.33 9.03 0.89
N THR A 175 -19.02 8.29 -0.19
CA THR A 175 -17.83 7.44 -0.30
C THR A 175 -16.71 8.12 -1.07
N PHE A 176 -15.50 8.00 -0.54
CA PHE A 176 -14.27 8.41 -1.20
C PHE A 176 -13.39 7.20 -1.49
N PHE A 177 -13.01 7.06 -2.76
CA PHE A 177 -12.13 6.01 -3.25
C PHE A 177 -10.73 6.56 -3.48
N TYR A 178 -9.72 5.98 -2.83
CA TYR A 178 -8.32 6.20 -3.16
C TYR A 178 -7.81 5.02 -3.98
N LEU A 179 -7.23 5.33 -5.15
CA LEU A 179 -6.80 4.33 -6.13
C LEU A 179 -5.31 4.51 -6.44
N ASP A 180 -4.53 3.47 -6.21
CA ASP A 180 -3.10 3.41 -6.54
C ASP A 180 -2.79 2.10 -7.29
N PRO A 181 -3.33 1.92 -8.51
CA PRO A 181 -3.18 0.68 -9.25
C PRO A 181 -1.72 0.40 -9.63
N PRO A 182 -1.36 -0.85 -9.96
CA PRO A 182 -0.17 -1.11 -10.77
C PRO A 182 -0.19 -0.22 -12.02
N TYR A 183 0.76 0.70 -12.15
CA TYR A 183 0.73 1.70 -13.24
C TYR A 183 0.83 1.06 -14.62
N VAL A 184 0.42 1.76 -15.68
CA VAL A 184 0.52 1.28 -17.06
C VAL A 184 1.94 0.77 -17.36
N ALA A 185 2.06 -0.38 -18.04
CA ALA A 185 3.36 -1.02 -18.25
C ALA A 185 4.32 -0.13 -19.04
N SER A 186 3.80 0.61 -20.03
CA SER A 186 4.57 1.54 -20.88
C SER A 186 5.17 2.72 -20.11
N SER A 187 4.56 3.14 -19.00
CA SER A 187 5.05 4.26 -18.19
C SER A 187 6.08 3.83 -17.12
N ARG A 188 6.47 2.55 -17.08
CA ARG A 188 7.41 1.99 -16.08
C ARG A 188 8.68 1.44 -16.72
N LYS A 189 9.82 1.69 -16.05
CA LYS A 189 11.12 1.10 -16.43
C LYS A 189 11.23 -0.41 -16.12
N SER A 190 10.40 -0.93 -15.22
CA SER A 190 10.34 -2.36 -14.87
C SER A 190 9.04 -2.72 -14.13
N GLY A 191 8.53 -3.93 -14.35
CA GLY A 191 7.42 -4.50 -13.57
C GLY A 191 7.84 -4.94 -12.16
N GLY A 192 6.89 -5.17 -11.27
CA GLY A 192 7.21 -5.40 -9.85
C GLY A 192 6.08 -5.88 -8.94
N TYR A 193 4.83 -5.75 -9.38
CA TYR A 193 3.69 -6.30 -8.66
C TYR A 193 3.51 -7.79 -9.00
N MET A 194 2.83 -8.54 -8.11
CA MET A 194 2.43 -9.93 -8.41
C MET A 194 1.32 -9.96 -9.45
N PHE A 195 0.37 -9.05 -9.30
CA PHE A 195 -0.77 -8.88 -10.18
C PHE A 195 -0.58 -7.55 -10.90
N GLU A 196 -0.29 -7.62 -12.20
CA GLU A 196 -0.16 -6.46 -13.07
C GLU A 196 -1.52 -6.21 -13.75
N MET A 197 -1.83 -4.95 -14.05
CA MET A 197 -3.02 -4.58 -14.81
C MET A 197 -2.69 -4.55 -16.31
N THR A 198 -3.63 -5.03 -17.12
CA THR A 198 -3.59 -4.86 -18.57
C THR A 198 -4.12 -3.49 -18.97
N ASP A 199 -3.83 -3.04 -20.19
CA ASP A 199 -4.42 -1.80 -20.73
C ASP A 199 -5.95 -1.86 -20.74
N LYS A 200 -6.55 -3.05 -20.91
CA LYS A 200 -7.99 -3.25 -20.78
C LYS A 200 -8.47 -3.00 -19.34
N ASP A 201 -7.76 -3.50 -18.34
CA ASP A 201 -8.11 -3.25 -16.94
C ASP A 201 -8.05 -1.76 -16.59
N HIS A 202 -7.07 -1.03 -17.15
CA HIS A 202 -6.99 0.42 -17.01
C HIS A 202 -8.17 1.14 -17.66
N ASN A 203 -8.59 0.70 -18.85
CA ASN A 203 -9.78 1.26 -19.51
C ASN A 203 -11.05 1.00 -18.68
N ASP A 204 -11.25 -0.23 -18.20
CA ASP A 204 -12.39 -0.58 -17.35
C ASP A 204 -12.40 0.26 -16.06
N LEU A 205 -11.23 0.53 -15.48
CA LEU A 205 -11.10 1.39 -14.31
C LEU A 205 -11.59 2.81 -14.60
N ILE A 206 -11.15 3.41 -15.71
CA ILE A 206 -11.55 4.77 -16.09
C ILE A 206 -13.04 4.83 -16.42
N ASP A 207 -13.58 3.82 -17.10
CA ASP A 207 -15.01 3.72 -17.41
C ASP A 207 -15.86 3.70 -16.14
N ILE A 208 -15.43 2.96 -15.13
CA ILE A 208 -16.09 2.92 -13.82
C ILE A 208 -15.99 4.29 -13.14
N LEU A 209 -14.78 4.84 -13.01
CA LEU A 209 -14.55 6.12 -12.32
C LEU A 209 -15.30 7.30 -12.95
N SER A 210 -15.54 7.25 -14.26
CA SER A 210 -16.30 8.28 -14.97
C SER A 210 -17.79 8.28 -14.62
N ASN A 211 -18.32 7.18 -14.06
CA ASN A 211 -19.75 6.97 -13.83
C ASN A 211 -20.14 6.77 -12.36
N ILE A 212 -19.17 6.77 -11.43
CA ILE A 212 -19.46 6.55 -10.00
C ILE A 212 -20.06 7.79 -9.32
N LYS A 213 -20.85 7.54 -8.27
CA LYS A 213 -21.45 8.59 -7.41
C LYS A 213 -20.47 9.15 -6.40
N GLY A 214 -19.55 8.32 -5.93
CA GLY A 214 -18.53 8.69 -4.96
C GLY A 214 -17.46 9.61 -5.53
N LYS A 215 -16.70 10.23 -4.63
CA LYS A 215 -15.50 10.97 -4.99
C LYS A 215 -14.33 10.00 -5.15
N TRP A 216 -13.37 10.33 -6.01
CA TRP A 216 -12.19 9.49 -6.19
C TRP A 216 -10.93 10.30 -6.44
N LEU A 217 -9.80 9.76 -5.98
CA LEU A 217 -8.45 10.24 -6.28
C LEU A 217 -7.64 9.06 -6.82
N LEU A 218 -7.16 9.20 -8.05
CA LEU A 218 -6.36 8.20 -8.74
C LEU A 218 -4.91 8.66 -8.81
N SER A 219 -3.99 7.85 -8.31
CA SER A 219 -2.54 8.07 -8.40
C SER A 219 -1.95 7.28 -9.58
N GLY A 220 -1.02 7.89 -10.30
CA GLY A 220 -0.38 7.28 -11.47
C GLY A 220 0.89 7.99 -11.93
N TYR A 221 1.42 7.54 -13.06
CA TYR A 221 2.34 8.32 -13.89
C TYR A 221 1.58 8.86 -15.09
N ASP A 222 2.01 10.03 -15.56
CA ASP A 222 1.55 10.61 -16.82
C ASP A 222 1.66 9.58 -17.97
N ASN A 223 0.55 9.35 -18.66
CA ASN A 223 0.45 8.39 -19.76
C ASN A 223 -0.74 8.73 -20.67
N ASP A 224 -0.63 8.35 -21.95
CA ASP A 224 -1.60 8.72 -22.98
C ASP A 224 -3.02 8.19 -22.70
N ILE A 225 -3.14 6.94 -22.21
CA ILE A 225 -4.43 6.32 -21.88
C ILE A 225 -5.21 7.20 -20.88
N TYR A 226 -4.52 7.70 -19.86
CA TYR A 226 -5.14 8.51 -18.82
C TYR A 226 -5.35 9.95 -19.29
N ASN A 227 -4.40 10.51 -20.04
CA ASN A 227 -4.47 11.89 -20.51
C ASN A 227 -5.67 12.13 -21.45
N ASP A 228 -5.93 11.20 -22.37
CA ASP A 228 -7.05 11.33 -23.30
C ASP A 228 -8.39 11.23 -22.57
N ARG A 229 -8.52 10.25 -21.69
CA ARG A 229 -9.79 9.87 -21.07
C ARG A 229 -10.13 10.68 -19.82
N LEU A 230 -9.13 11.23 -19.12
CA LEU A 230 -9.32 11.99 -17.88
C LEU A 230 -9.20 13.51 -18.07
N SER A 231 -9.19 13.99 -19.32
CA SER A 231 -9.07 15.42 -19.66
C SER A 231 -10.15 16.32 -19.06
N GLY A 232 -11.33 15.78 -18.75
CA GLY A 232 -12.42 16.50 -18.09
C GLY A 232 -12.35 16.54 -16.56
N PHE A 233 -11.32 15.96 -15.96
CA PHE A 233 -11.16 15.87 -14.50
C PHE A 233 -10.02 16.75 -13.99
N TYR A 234 -9.97 16.95 -12.67
CA TYR A 234 -8.91 17.72 -12.03
C TYR A 234 -7.62 16.92 -12.01
N ARG A 235 -6.50 17.57 -12.32
CA ARG A 235 -5.16 16.97 -12.34
C ARG A 235 -4.19 17.78 -11.50
N GLN A 236 -3.34 17.10 -10.76
CA GLN A 236 -2.22 17.72 -10.06
C GLN A 236 -0.96 16.86 -10.17
N ASP A 237 0.16 17.51 -10.50
CA ASP A 237 1.45 16.86 -10.70
C ASP A 237 2.39 17.15 -9.52
N PHE A 238 3.13 16.12 -9.10
CA PHE A 238 4.12 16.17 -8.04
C PHE A 238 5.49 15.75 -8.56
N ASN A 239 6.49 16.59 -8.32
CA ASN A 239 7.88 16.27 -8.64
C ASN A 239 8.44 15.33 -7.58
N CYS A 240 8.49 14.03 -7.90
CA CYS A 240 8.97 13.00 -7.00
C CYS A 240 10.34 12.47 -7.43
N PHE A 241 11.14 12.06 -6.46
CA PHE A 241 12.42 11.41 -6.71
C PHE A 241 12.24 9.90 -6.56
N ALA A 242 12.81 9.11 -7.47
CA ALA A 242 12.71 7.65 -7.42
C ALA A 242 13.20 7.06 -6.08
N ASN A 243 12.36 6.20 -5.49
CA ASN A 243 12.55 5.59 -4.16
C ASN A 243 13.90 4.89 -3.95
N SER A 244 14.55 4.37 -5.01
CA SER A 244 15.81 3.61 -4.90
C SER A 244 17.08 4.47 -4.84
N LEU A 245 17.03 5.75 -5.21
CA LEU A 245 18.23 6.57 -5.44
C LEU A 245 18.43 7.70 -4.42
N ARG A 246 17.40 8.09 -3.67
CA ARG A 246 17.51 9.11 -2.59
C ARG A 246 18.59 8.79 -1.56
N TYR A 247 18.91 7.51 -1.34
CA TYR A 247 19.92 7.08 -0.38
C TYR A 247 21.31 6.82 -0.98
N ARG A 248 21.45 6.72 -2.31
CA ARG A 248 22.72 6.30 -2.93
C ARG A 248 23.42 7.36 -3.78
N ASN A 249 22.70 8.30 -4.38
CA ASN A 249 23.28 9.43 -5.11
C ASN A 249 22.18 10.48 -5.35
N LYS A 250 22.21 11.61 -4.62
CA LYS A 250 21.26 12.71 -4.82
C LYS A 250 21.35 13.30 -6.22
N ASP A 251 22.55 13.30 -6.80
CA ASP A 251 22.85 14.00 -8.05
C ASP A 251 22.42 13.24 -9.32
N ASN A 252 22.00 11.97 -9.20
CA ASN A 252 21.63 11.12 -10.34
C ASN A 252 20.27 10.41 -10.16
N CYS A 253 19.40 10.96 -9.28
CA CYS A 253 18.07 10.43 -9.10
C CYS A 253 17.15 10.93 -10.24
N PRO A 254 16.65 10.06 -11.13
CA PRO A 254 15.73 10.49 -12.17
C PRO A 254 14.48 11.04 -11.50
N ALA A 255 14.20 12.32 -11.77
CA ALA A 255 12.93 12.93 -11.44
C ALA A 255 11.82 12.09 -12.11
N ARG A 256 10.80 11.75 -11.34
CA ARG A 256 9.57 11.15 -11.86
C ARG A 256 8.43 12.05 -11.43
N THR A 257 7.62 12.45 -12.40
CA THR A 257 6.39 13.17 -12.11
C THR A 257 5.34 12.16 -11.71
N GLU A 258 4.90 12.22 -10.46
CA GLU A 258 3.73 11.49 -9.99
C GLU A 258 2.51 12.37 -10.23
N THR A 259 1.50 11.84 -10.91
CA THR A 259 0.30 12.59 -11.27
C THR A 259 -0.88 12.00 -10.53
N VAL A 260 -1.75 12.87 -10.03
CA VAL A 260 -3.04 12.48 -9.49
C VAL A 260 -4.18 13.10 -10.29
N TRP A 261 -5.28 12.37 -10.41
CA TRP A 261 -6.52 12.81 -11.03
C TRP A 261 -7.68 12.68 -10.04
N ALA A 262 -8.67 13.56 -10.12
CA ALA A 262 -9.87 13.53 -9.27
C ALA A 262 -11.13 14.07 -9.96
N ASN A 263 -12.30 13.55 -9.55
CA ASN A 263 -13.61 14.08 -9.95
C ASN A 263 -14.12 15.23 -9.07
N TYR A 264 -13.24 15.91 -8.34
CA TYR A 264 -13.56 17.03 -7.47
C TYR A 264 -12.39 18.02 -7.44
N ASP A 265 -12.68 19.25 -7.04
CA ASP A 265 -11.67 20.31 -6.95
C ASP A 265 -10.63 19.99 -5.86
N LEU A 266 -9.36 19.91 -6.30
CA LEU A 266 -8.21 19.61 -5.46
C LEU A 266 -7.75 20.80 -4.60
N SER A 267 -8.16 22.03 -4.94
CA SER A 267 -7.73 23.26 -4.27
C SER A 267 -8.45 23.54 -2.95
N GLU A 268 -9.62 22.94 -2.73
CA GLU A 268 -10.49 23.24 -1.58
C GLU A 268 -10.30 22.30 -0.37
N GLN A 269 -9.25 21.46 -0.35
CA GLN A 269 -9.16 20.35 0.60
C GLN A 269 -8.16 20.57 1.75
N GLY A 270 -8.45 19.97 2.90
CA GLY A 270 -7.73 20.19 4.16
C GLY A 270 -7.91 19.08 5.18
N GLN A 271 -7.68 17.81 4.80
CA GLN A 271 -7.60 16.74 5.80
C GLN A 271 -6.26 16.76 6.54
N ASN A 272 -6.34 16.63 7.86
CA ASN A 272 -5.18 16.51 8.73
C ASN A 272 -4.65 15.07 8.76
N LEU A 273 -3.33 14.93 8.89
CA LEU A 273 -2.65 13.65 9.07
C LEU A 273 -3.02 13.04 10.44
N SER A 274 -3.28 11.73 10.48
CA SER A 274 -3.30 10.99 11.74
C SER A 274 -1.88 10.68 12.15
N LEU A 275 -1.39 11.43 13.12
CA LEU A 275 -0.02 11.32 13.59
C LEU A 275 -0.01 10.48 14.87
N PHE A 276 0.70 9.37 14.83
CA PHE A 276 0.86 8.52 16.00
C PHE A 276 1.87 9.16 16.96
N THR A 277 1.45 9.38 18.21
CA THR A 277 2.33 9.81 19.30
C THR A 277 2.81 8.59 20.07
N GLU A 278 4.12 8.41 20.20
CA GLU A 278 4.70 7.46 21.17
C GLU A 278 4.39 8.02 22.56
N ALA A 279 3.74 7.20 23.40
CA ALA A 279 3.46 7.49 24.81
C ALA A 279 4.63 6.99 25.68
#